data_AF-A0A661R6X6-F1
#
_entry.id   AF-A0A661R6X6-F1
#
_cell.length_a   1.000
_cell.length_b   1.000
_cell.length_c   1.000
_cell.angle_alpha   90.00
_cell.angle_beta   90.00
_cell.angle_gamma   90.00
#
_symmetry.space_group_name_H-M   'P 1'
#
loop_
_entity.id
_entity.type
_entity.pdbx_description
1 polymer ?
#
loop_
_entity_poly.entity_id
_entity_poly.type
_entity_poly.pdbx_seq_one_letter_code
_entity_poly.pdbx_strand_id
1 'polypeptide(L)'
;MKLLRKGLWNVLGFGVLFVWLVMMGLLVKKTYFQPPSRIVTVTENASSVSEEKTWMSIYHHDEKIGYVKSRLIKQADGFIVADSALMNLRVGGTVQRISTSIIGHLHQDGSLRSFVFRLTSGLVHFEARGKVEDKYMIVNSRLGGEWRQSKIRLKDKPLLSVGLWPYLMKNGIKVGTRWRVPVFDPSVMAERQVDVEVLSREVIVLDGKKWDALKVKTMFMGTEVFSWIGPNGERLQEESFMGLRLVRASEEQALSGISFHPETDLAEEASIACNMVLGNTSEIAYLKVRLDGINPEGLDLDGGRQHFKDFVLEITRETTPLNIKASRAYEMKQIKHYLAPEPMVESNHPSIKTLARKIVGGAKDPESKARRILRWVYKSLDKRVTVSIPDALVTLKERAGDCNEHAVLFAALSRAAGVPARLCAGLVYNRKRFYYHAWNEVFLGRWVTADALMGEMPADVTHIRFVEGGTDRQADMVRVIGRVKVTVLEARESPKSEGASQQPFRPLSRDHQI
;
A
#
# COMPACT_ATOMS: atom_id res chain seq x y z
N MET A 1 8.70 -7.45 -32.04
CA MET A 1 9.07 -6.48 -30.96
C MET A 1 7.99 -5.44 -30.63
N LYS A 2 7.36 -4.71 -31.57
CA LYS A 2 6.39 -3.63 -31.25
C LYS A 2 5.23 -4.04 -30.31
N LEU A 3 4.75 -5.29 -30.35
CA LEU A 3 3.65 -5.78 -29.50
C LEU A 3 4.01 -5.92 -28.01
N LEU A 4 5.21 -6.40 -27.66
CA LEU A 4 5.62 -6.56 -26.25
C LEU A 4 5.67 -5.22 -25.49
N ARG A 5 6.06 -4.13 -26.17
CA ARG A 5 6.00 -2.79 -25.58
C ARG A 5 4.56 -2.36 -25.27
N LYS A 6 3.54 -2.79 -26.02
CA LYS A 6 2.13 -2.40 -25.75
C LYS A 6 1.64 -2.88 -24.37
N GLY A 7 2.11 -4.04 -23.90
CA GLY A 7 1.73 -4.55 -22.57
C GLY A 7 2.29 -3.74 -21.41
N LEU A 8 3.46 -3.10 -21.56
CA LEU A 8 4.15 -2.44 -20.45
C LEU A 8 3.54 -1.08 -20.07
N TRP A 9 2.88 -0.37 -21.00
CA TRP A 9 2.30 0.96 -20.71
C TRP A 9 1.13 0.92 -19.74
N ASN A 10 0.35 -0.17 -19.77
CA ASN A 10 -0.75 -0.40 -18.84
C ASN A 10 -0.25 -0.71 -17.42
N VAL A 11 1.07 -0.85 -17.20
CA VAL A 11 1.66 -1.44 -16.01
C VAL A 11 2.51 -0.43 -15.21
N LEU A 12 2.14 0.85 -15.27
CA LEU A 12 2.79 1.93 -14.50
C LEU A 12 1.73 2.80 -13.81
N GLY A 13 1.90 3.04 -12.51
CA GLY A 13 0.96 3.77 -11.66
C GLY A 13 0.50 3.02 -10.39
N PHE A 14 1.06 1.85 -10.08
CA PHE A 14 0.50 0.93 -9.08
C PHE A 14 1.04 1.04 -7.66
N GLY A 15 1.97 1.94 -7.37
CA GLY A 15 2.18 2.38 -5.99
C GLY A 15 0.88 2.93 -5.38
N VAL A 16 -0.04 3.44 -6.21
CA VAL A 16 -1.40 3.86 -5.81
C VAL A 16 -2.24 2.69 -5.32
N LEU A 17 -2.16 1.51 -5.95
CA LEU A 17 -3.10 0.40 -5.72
C LEU A 17 -3.01 -0.20 -4.32
N PHE A 18 -1.79 -0.58 -3.91
CA PHE A 18 -1.57 -1.11 -2.58
C PHE A 18 -1.93 -0.08 -1.52
N VAL A 19 -1.50 1.18 -1.69
CA VAL A 19 -1.88 2.30 -0.82
C VAL A 19 -3.40 2.49 -0.74
N TRP A 20 -4.12 2.37 -1.86
CA TRP A 20 -5.58 2.45 -1.90
C TRP A 20 -6.25 1.29 -1.16
N LEU A 21 -5.73 0.06 -1.25
CA LEU A 21 -6.23 -1.07 -0.45
C LEU A 21 -6.07 -0.83 1.05
N VAL A 22 -4.91 -0.30 1.47
CA VAL A 22 -4.64 0.09 2.86
C VAL A 22 -5.63 1.17 3.30
N MET A 23 -5.78 2.24 2.53
CA MET A 23 -6.73 3.32 2.82
C MET A 23 -8.19 2.84 2.82
N MET A 24 -8.56 1.88 1.98
CA MET A 24 -9.90 1.30 1.95
C MET A 24 -10.18 0.42 3.18
N GLY A 25 -9.15 -0.24 3.74
CA GLY A 25 -9.21 -0.89 5.06
C GLY A 25 -9.57 0.05 6.22
N LEU A 26 -9.45 1.36 6.02
CA LEU A 26 -9.88 2.42 6.93
C LEU A 26 -11.27 2.93 6.58
N LEU A 27 -11.59 3.11 5.30
CA LEU A 27 -12.89 3.62 4.88
C LEU A 27 -14.04 2.66 5.24
N VAL A 28 -13.73 1.36 5.38
CA VAL A 28 -14.63 0.30 5.89
C VAL A 28 -14.85 0.37 7.44
N LYS A 29 -14.38 1.43 8.11
CA LYS A 29 -14.68 1.84 9.52
C LYS A 29 -16.18 2.08 9.78
N LYS A 30 -16.63 2.06 11.06
CA LYS A 30 -18.00 1.62 11.36
C LYS A 30 -18.74 2.18 12.61
N THR A 31 -20.04 1.89 12.61
CA THR A 31 -21.24 2.30 13.37
C THR A 31 -21.44 1.72 14.82
N TYR A 32 -22.59 1.92 15.53
CA TYR A 32 -22.60 2.65 16.84
C TYR A 32 -22.77 2.03 18.22
N PHE A 33 -22.52 2.91 19.20
CA PHE A 33 -23.04 2.82 20.57
C PHE A 33 -23.84 4.05 21.03
N GLN A 34 -25.10 3.84 21.42
CA GLN A 34 -25.89 4.80 22.21
C GLN A 34 -25.38 4.90 23.67
N PRO A 35 -25.34 6.10 24.28
CA PRO A 35 -25.34 6.28 25.72
C PRO A 35 -26.76 6.17 26.32
N PRO A 36 -26.93 5.78 27.60
CA PRO A 36 -28.26 5.59 28.20
C PRO A 36 -28.92 6.92 28.58
N SER A 37 -30.15 7.17 28.10
CA SER A 37 -30.95 8.35 28.44
C SER A 37 -32.33 7.98 29.03
N ARG A 38 -32.38 7.92 30.37
CA ARG A 38 -33.55 7.77 31.24
C ARG A 38 -34.30 6.42 31.19
N ILE A 39 -34.93 6.12 32.32
CA ILE A 39 -35.55 4.85 32.67
C ILE A 39 -36.95 4.76 32.07
N VAL A 40 -37.26 3.63 31.44
CA VAL A 40 -38.63 3.11 31.32
C VAL A 40 -38.61 1.71 31.92
N THR A 41 -39.33 1.51 33.02
CA THR A 41 -39.44 0.21 33.70
C THR A 41 -40.42 -0.69 32.96
N VAL A 42 -39.88 -1.71 32.29
CA VAL A 42 -40.61 -2.95 31.92
C VAL A 42 -39.72 -4.13 32.31
N THR A 43 -40.33 -5.19 32.82
CA THR A 43 -39.68 -6.34 33.45
C THR A 43 -39.35 -7.49 32.47
N GLU A 44 -38.55 -8.43 32.97
CA GLU A 44 -38.36 -9.81 32.49
C GLU A 44 -37.60 -10.07 31.16
N ASN A 45 -36.35 -10.52 31.34
CA ASN A 45 -35.82 -11.76 30.77
C ASN A 45 -36.02 -12.03 29.26
N ALA A 46 -35.34 -11.25 28.45
CA ALA A 46 -34.65 -11.78 27.26
C ALA A 46 -33.19 -11.30 27.26
N SER A 47 -32.24 -12.19 26.95
CA SER A 47 -30.82 -11.86 26.82
C SER A 47 -30.61 -10.96 25.59
N SER A 48 -30.74 -9.66 25.76
CA SER A 48 -30.91 -8.67 24.70
C SER A 48 -29.60 -8.34 23.95
N VAL A 49 -29.17 -9.30 23.14
CA VAL A 49 -28.13 -9.13 22.11
C VAL A 49 -28.64 -8.11 21.06
N SER A 50 -28.47 -6.82 21.34
CA SER A 50 -28.85 -5.77 20.40
C SER A 50 -27.90 -5.80 19.20
N GLU A 51 -28.45 -6.00 18.01
CA GLU A 51 -27.73 -6.04 16.75
C GLU A 51 -28.04 -4.79 15.93
N GLU A 52 -27.02 -3.96 15.65
CA GLU A 52 -27.15 -2.81 14.75
C GLU A 52 -26.68 -3.20 13.34
N LYS A 53 -27.45 -2.79 12.33
CA LYS A 53 -27.08 -2.87 10.90
C LYS A 53 -27.01 -1.48 10.30
N THR A 54 -26.00 -1.24 9.47
CA THR A 54 -25.87 -0.04 8.63
C THR A 54 -25.39 -0.44 7.24
N TRP A 55 -25.83 0.34 6.27
CA TRP A 55 -25.38 0.30 4.89
C TRP A 55 -24.83 1.66 4.47
N MET A 56 -23.81 1.63 3.63
CA MET A 56 -23.27 2.83 3.00
C MET A 56 -22.95 2.56 1.53
N SER A 57 -23.27 3.49 0.65
CA SER A 57 -22.80 3.51 -0.74
C SER A 57 -21.37 4.06 -0.77
N ILE A 58 -20.50 3.45 -1.57
CA ILE A 58 -19.14 3.95 -1.86
C ILE A 58 -19.18 4.67 -3.20
N TYR A 59 -18.70 5.92 -3.22
CA TYR A 59 -18.55 6.77 -4.39
C TYR A 59 -17.09 7.11 -4.63
N HIS A 60 -16.77 7.31 -5.91
CA HIS A 60 -15.56 7.96 -6.38
C HIS A 60 -15.99 9.20 -7.17
N HIS A 61 -15.72 10.38 -6.62
CA HIS A 61 -16.38 11.63 -6.99
C HIS A 61 -17.92 11.48 -6.87
N ASP A 62 -18.63 11.43 -7.99
CA ASP A 62 -20.08 11.18 -8.06
C ASP A 62 -20.44 9.79 -8.63
N GLU A 63 -19.47 9.03 -9.16
CA GLU A 63 -19.73 7.68 -9.63
C GLU A 63 -19.83 6.69 -8.46
N LYS A 64 -20.94 5.95 -8.39
CA LYS A 64 -21.12 4.93 -7.35
C LYS A 64 -20.38 3.64 -7.70
N ILE A 65 -19.24 3.43 -7.06
CA ILE A 65 -18.34 2.29 -7.31
C ILE A 65 -18.62 1.05 -6.43
N GLY A 66 -19.39 1.15 -5.35
CA GLY A 66 -19.62 0.02 -4.45
C GLY A 66 -20.51 0.28 -3.24
N TYR A 67 -20.38 -0.57 -2.21
CA TYR A 67 -21.03 -0.43 -0.91
C TYR A 67 -20.22 -1.03 0.25
N VAL A 68 -20.57 -0.64 1.48
CA VAL A 68 -20.19 -1.29 2.75
C VAL A 68 -21.46 -1.76 3.47
N LYS A 69 -21.45 -3.01 3.94
CA LYS A 69 -22.44 -3.60 4.86
C LYS A 69 -21.80 -3.77 6.23
N SER A 70 -22.47 -3.27 7.26
CA SER A 70 -21.90 -3.12 8.60
C SER A 70 -22.84 -3.65 9.69
N ARG A 71 -22.41 -4.69 10.42
CA ARG A 71 -23.11 -5.24 11.60
C ARG A 71 -22.29 -5.09 12.89
N LEU A 72 -22.90 -4.60 13.96
CA LEU A 72 -22.34 -4.61 15.32
C LEU A 72 -23.22 -5.48 16.22
N ILE A 73 -22.59 -6.28 17.10
CA ILE A 73 -23.25 -7.15 18.07
C ILE A 73 -22.68 -6.86 19.46
N LYS A 74 -23.55 -6.58 20.43
CA LYS A 74 -23.17 -6.40 21.85
C LYS A 74 -23.11 -7.75 22.56
N GLN A 75 -22.08 -7.96 23.40
CA GLN A 75 -21.91 -9.14 24.25
C GLN A 75 -21.60 -8.72 25.69
N ALA A 76 -21.76 -9.64 26.65
CA ALA A 76 -21.55 -9.34 28.07
C ALA A 76 -20.12 -8.88 28.39
N ASP A 77 -19.12 -9.39 27.67
CA ASP A 77 -17.69 -9.16 27.89
C ASP A 77 -17.02 -8.27 26.82
N GLY A 78 -17.80 -7.74 25.87
CA GLY A 78 -17.29 -6.91 24.78
C GLY A 78 -18.19 -6.85 23.55
N PHE A 79 -17.58 -6.78 22.37
CA PHE A 79 -18.28 -6.52 21.11
C PHE A 79 -17.78 -7.41 19.97
N ILE A 80 -18.69 -7.78 19.05
CA ILE A 80 -18.32 -8.30 17.73
C ILE A 80 -18.68 -7.24 16.68
N VAL A 81 -17.65 -6.76 15.99
CA VAL A 81 -17.78 -5.89 14.81
C VAL A 81 -17.57 -6.72 13.56
N ALA A 82 -18.54 -6.73 12.65
CA ALA A 82 -18.46 -7.44 11.38
C ALA A 82 -18.77 -6.51 10.20
N ASP A 83 -17.84 -6.39 9.27
CA ASP A 83 -17.93 -5.53 8.10
C ASP A 83 -17.61 -6.28 6.82
N SER A 84 -18.34 -5.96 5.76
CA SER A 84 -18.09 -6.44 4.40
C SER A 84 -18.21 -5.28 3.42
N ALA A 85 -17.29 -5.15 2.48
CA ALA A 85 -17.34 -4.14 1.43
C ALA A 85 -17.13 -4.78 0.05
N LEU A 86 -17.77 -4.22 -0.97
CA LEU A 86 -17.73 -4.70 -2.34
C LEU A 86 -17.71 -3.49 -3.28
N MET A 87 -16.70 -3.42 -4.16
CA MET A 87 -16.53 -2.32 -5.10
C MET A 87 -15.87 -2.76 -6.40
N ASN A 88 -16.01 -1.94 -7.44
CA ASN A 88 -15.26 -2.03 -8.69
C ASN A 88 -14.38 -0.79 -8.82
N LEU A 89 -13.09 -0.94 -9.15
CA LEU A 89 -12.17 0.16 -9.46
C LEU A 89 -11.57 -0.05 -10.85
N ARG A 90 -11.42 1.00 -11.66
CA ARG A 90 -10.59 0.94 -12.88
C ARG A 90 -9.19 1.43 -12.55
N VAL A 91 -8.18 0.60 -12.80
CA VAL A 91 -6.76 0.98 -12.68
C VAL A 91 -5.91 0.28 -13.76
N GLY A 92 -5.01 1.01 -14.41
CA GLY A 92 -4.14 0.46 -15.47
C GLY A 92 -4.92 -0.04 -16.70
N GLY A 93 -6.03 0.62 -17.01
CA GLY A 93 -6.99 0.24 -18.05
C GLY A 93 -7.84 -1.00 -17.71
N THR A 94 -7.73 -1.54 -16.49
CA THR A 94 -8.37 -2.80 -16.09
C THR A 94 -9.36 -2.56 -14.95
N VAL A 95 -10.59 -3.08 -15.06
CA VAL A 95 -11.56 -3.03 -13.97
C VAL A 95 -11.35 -4.22 -13.03
N GLN A 96 -11.25 -3.92 -11.74
CA GLN A 96 -10.91 -4.86 -10.67
C GLN A 96 -12.03 -4.85 -9.63
N ARG A 97 -12.65 -6.02 -9.40
CA ARG A 97 -13.73 -6.19 -8.42
C ARG A 97 -13.14 -6.68 -7.11
N ILE A 98 -13.21 -5.83 -6.09
CA ILE A 98 -12.59 -6.03 -4.78
C ILE A 98 -13.70 -6.32 -3.78
N SER A 99 -13.54 -7.42 -3.04
CA SER A 99 -14.40 -7.78 -1.91
C SER A 99 -13.54 -7.91 -0.65
N THR A 100 -13.94 -7.24 0.43
CA THR A 100 -13.27 -7.38 1.73
C THR A 100 -14.27 -7.78 2.79
N SER A 101 -13.84 -8.55 3.79
CA SER A 101 -14.59 -8.70 5.04
C SER A 101 -13.67 -8.69 6.25
N ILE A 102 -14.13 -8.13 7.36
CA ILE A 102 -13.45 -8.18 8.65
C ILE A 102 -14.44 -8.50 9.75
N ILE A 103 -14.05 -9.42 10.64
CA ILE A 103 -14.74 -9.71 11.89
C ILE A 103 -13.74 -9.47 13.01
N GLY A 104 -14.02 -8.53 13.91
CA GLY A 104 -13.20 -8.23 15.08
C GLY A 104 -13.94 -8.55 16.37
N HIS A 105 -13.26 -9.22 17.30
CA HIS A 105 -13.71 -9.37 18.69
C HIS A 105 -12.98 -8.32 19.53
N LEU A 106 -13.74 -7.51 20.27
CA LEU A 106 -13.24 -6.41 21.08
C LEU A 106 -13.57 -6.64 22.56
N HIS A 107 -12.74 -6.12 23.47
CA HIS A 107 -13.06 -5.99 24.88
C HIS A 107 -14.13 -4.89 25.12
N GLN A 108 -14.72 -4.83 26.32
CA GLN A 108 -15.62 -3.74 26.72
C GLN A 108 -15.00 -2.33 26.65
N ASP A 109 -13.68 -2.19 26.62
CA ASP A 109 -12.99 -0.90 26.41
C ASP A 109 -12.80 -0.54 24.92
N GLY A 110 -13.15 -1.43 23.98
CA GLY A 110 -12.95 -1.27 22.55
C GLY A 110 -11.62 -1.79 22.01
N SER A 111 -10.70 -2.23 22.88
CA SER A 111 -9.42 -2.81 22.46
C SER A 111 -9.57 -4.20 21.84
N LEU A 112 -8.66 -4.52 20.93
CA LEU A 112 -8.72 -5.68 20.05
C LEU A 112 -8.29 -6.98 20.77
N ARG A 113 -9.16 -8.00 20.76
CA ARG A 113 -8.82 -9.37 21.20
C ARG A 113 -8.29 -10.20 20.05
N SER A 114 -9.04 -10.24 18.95
CA SER A 114 -8.75 -11.03 17.76
C SER A 114 -9.51 -10.49 16.55
N PHE A 115 -9.02 -10.82 15.35
CA PHE A 115 -9.71 -10.52 14.10
C PHE A 115 -9.61 -11.69 13.10
N VAL A 116 -10.57 -11.74 12.17
CA VAL A 116 -10.49 -12.47 10.91
C VAL A 116 -10.74 -11.47 9.79
N PHE A 117 -9.73 -11.20 8.98
CA PHE A 117 -9.80 -10.34 7.79
C PHE A 117 -9.67 -11.20 6.53
N ARG A 118 -10.39 -10.84 5.47
CA ARG A 118 -10.31 -11.44 4.14
C ARG A 118 -10.37 -10.36 3.07
N LEU A 119 -9.61 -10.57 2.01
CA LEU A 119 -9.65 -9.77 0.78
C LEU A 119 -9.64 -10.72 -0.41
N THR A 120 -10.64 -10.60 -1.28
CA THR A 120 -10.73 -11.29 -2.57
C THR A 120 -10.67 -10.25 -3.68
N SER A 121 -9.81 -10.48 -4.66
CA SER A 121 -9.59 -9.57 -5.79
C SER A 121 -9.13 -10.36 -7.00
N GLY A 122 -9.98 -10.44 -8.04
CA GLY A 122 -9.77 -11.36 -9.15
C GLY A 122 -9.62 -12.82 -8.67
N LEU A 123 -8.46 -13.43 -8.94
CA LEU A 123 -8.11 -14.77 -8.48
C LEU A 123 -7.45 -14.78 -7.08
N VAL A 124 -6.99 -13.64 -6.57
CA VAL A 124 -6.21 -13.56 -5.34
C VAL A 124 -7.13 -13.54 -4.11
N HIS A 125 -6.78 -14.36 -3.11
CA HIS A 125 -7.56 -14.60 -1.90
C HIS A 125 -6.68 -14.50 -0.65
N PHE A 126 -6.71 -13.36 0.03
CA PHE A 126 -6.07 -13.16 1.32
C PHE A 126 -7.00 -13.57 2.47
N GLU A 127 -6.45 -14.22 3.49
CA GLU A 127 -7.08 -14.35 4.80
C GLU A 127 -6.02 -14.17 5.90
N ALA A 128 -6.30 -13.30 6.87
CA ALA A 128 -5.47 -13.08 8.04
C ALA A 128 -6.29 -13.24 9.33
N ARG A 129 -5.74 -13.98 10.30
CA ARG A 129 -6.37 -14.28 11.60
C ARG A 129 -5.42 -13.86 12.71
N GLY A 130 -5.70 -12.70 13.31
CA GLY A 130 -4.91 -12.14 14.40
C GLY A 130 -5.50 -12.43 15.78
N LYS A 131 -4.64 -12.58 16.78
CA LYS A 131 -4.99 -12.58 18.21
C LYS A 131 -3.93 -11.80 18.99
N VAL A 132 -4.35 -10.98 19.95
CA VAL A 132 -3.45 -10.31 20.89
C VAL A 132 -3.07 -11.29 22.02
N GLU A 133 -1.77 -11.42 22.25
CA GLU A 133 -1.17 -12.21 23.32
C GLU A 133 -0.06 -11.37 23.98
N ASP A 134 -0.31 -10.93 25.22
CA ASP A 134 0.48 -9.96 25.98
C ASP A 134 0.81 -8.68 25.20
N LYS A 135 2.06 -8.55 24.72
CA LYS A 135 2.58 -7.40 23.95
C LYS A 135 2.82 -7.76 22.49
N TYR A 136 2.11 -8.76 21.97
CA TYR A 136 2.24 -9.24 20.60
C TYR A 136 0.89 -9.44 19.93
N MET A 137 0.83 -9.15 18.63
CA MET A 137 -0.20 -9.67 17.73
C MET A 137 0.37 -10.93 17.07
N ILE A 138 -0.27 -12.07 17.31
CA ILE A 138 0.00 -13.32 16.59
C ILE A 138 -0.95 -13.36 15.39
N VAL A 139 -0.42 -13.12 14.19
CA VAL A 139 -1.19 -13.18 12.94
C VAL A 139 -0.85 -14.46 12.21
N ASN A 140 -1.85 -15.29 11.96
CA ASN A 140 -1.76 -16.39 11.00
C ASN A 140 -2.41 -15.92 9.70
N SER A 141 -1.65 -15.83 8.61
CA SER A 141 -2.12 -15.31 7.33
C SER A 141 -1.79 -16.24 6.16
N ARG A 142 -2.57 -16.13 5.08
CA ARG A 142 -2.34 -16.81 3.80
C ARG A 142 -2.83 -15.94 2.65
N LEU A 143 -2.18 -16.05 1.50
CA LEU A 143 -2.58 -15.40 0.25
C LEU A 143 -2.80 -16.51 -0.80
N GLY A 144 -3.84 -17.31 -0.57
CA GLY A 144 -3.95 -18.67 -1.12
C GLY A 144 -2.97 -19.65 -0.48
N GLY A 145 -3.23 -20.95 -0.64
CA GLY A 145 -2.34 -22.01 -0.15
C GLY A 145 -2.20 -22.06 1.37
N GLU A 146 -0.95 -22.22 1.82
CA GLU A 146 -0.55 -22.52 3.20
C GLU A 146 -0.64 -21.31 4.14
N TRP A 147 -0.87 -21.59 5.42
CA TRP A 147 -0.83 -20.59 6.49
C TRP A 147 0.61 -20.30 6.94
N ARG A 148 0.92 -19.04 7.17
CA ARG A 148 2.18 -18.56 7.77
C ARG A 148 1.87 -17.78 9.05
N GLN A 149 2.71 -17.92 10.07
CA GLN A 149 2.57 -17.19 11.33
C GLN A 149 3.59 -16.04 11.43
N SER A 150 3.09 -14.86 11.76
CA SER A 150 3.88 -13.66 12.09
C SER A 150 3.61 -13.24 13.54
N LYS A 151 4.67 -12.89 14.27
CA LYS A 151 4.61 -12.38 15.65
C LYS A 151 5.06 -10.92 15.68
N ILE A 152 4.10 -10.01 15.62
CA ILE A 152 4.33 -8.56 15.58
C ILE A 152 4.33 -8.02 17.01
N ARG A 153 5.33 -7.23 17.39
CA ARG A 153 5.40 -6.58 18.70
C ARG A 153 4.54 -5.32 18.70
N LEU A 154 3.60 -5.26 19.64
CA LEU A 154 2.75 -4.10 19.90
C LEU A 154 3.47 -3.13 20.84
N LYS A 155 3.24 -1.83 20.68
CA LYS A 155 3.74 -0.81 21.64
C LYS A 155 2.73 -0.60 22.76
N ASP A 156 1.46 -0.54 22.39
CA ASP A 156 0.32 -0.21 23.25
C ASP A 156 -0.74 -1.34 23.21
N LYS A 157 -1.93 -1.12 23.78
CA LYS A 157 -3.11 -1.95 23.48
C LYS A 157 -3.71 -1.50 22.14
N PRO A 158 -3.67 -2.31 21.06
CA PRO A 158 -4.21 -1.89 19.78
C PRO A 158 -5.73 -1.81 19.81
N LEU A 159 -6.27 -0.76 19.19
CA LEU A 159 -7.62 -0.76 18.65
C LEU A 159 -7.60 -1.43 17.27
N LEU A 160 -8.75 -1.95 16.84
CA LEU A 160 -9.00 -2.21 15.42
C LEU A 160 -9.64 -0.96 14.80
N SER A 161 -9.49 -0.73 13.49
CA SER A 161 -10.07 0.45 12.81
C SER A 161 -11.58 0.59 13.06
N VAL A 162 -12.30 -0.54 13.05
CA VAL A 162 -13.74 -0.66 13.35
C VAL A 162 -14.10 -0.55 14.85
N GLY A 163 -13.12 -0.60 15.77
CA GLY A 163 -13.32 -0.39 17.21
C GLY A 163 -13.16 1.06 17.68
N LEU A 164 -12.69 1.95 16.79
CA LEU A 164 -12.29 3.31 17.14
C LEU A 164 -13.46 4.20 17.60
N TRP A 165 -14.58 4.25 16.88
CA TRP A 165 -15.71 5.10 17.30
C TRP A 165 -16.36 4.66 18.62
N PRO A 166 -16.58 3.34 18.90
CA PRO A 166 -16.98 2.87 20.22
C PRO A 166 -16.03 3.29 21.35
N TYR A 167 -14.71 3.20 21.13
CA TYR A 167 -13.70 3.68 22.10
C TYR A 167 -13.86 5.19 22.36
N LEU A 168 -13.97 6.00 21.31
CA LEU A 168 -14.06 7.46 21.43
C LEU A 168 -15.37 7.92 22.09
N MET A 169 -16.51 7.30 21.74
CA MET A 169 -17.81 7.59 22.37
C MET A 169 -17.80 7.26 23.86
N LYS A 170 -17.22 6.11 24.24
CA LYS A 170 -17.11 5.71 25.65
C LYS A 170 -16.28 6.69 26.48
N ASN A 171 -15.26 7.31 25.87
CA ASN A 171 -14.40 8.31 26.52
C ASN A 171 -14.95 9.75 26.43
N GLY A 172 -16.09 9.96 25.76
CA GLY A 172 -16.79 11.24 25.67
C GLY A 172 -16.28 12.15 24.54
N ILE A 173 -17.11 12.37 23.52
CA ILE A 173 -16.78 13.22 22.36
C ILE A 173 -17.37 14.62 22.55
N LYS A 174 -16.52 15.65 22.44
CA LYS A 174 -16.90 17.07 22.39
C LYS A 174 -16.08 17.79 21.31
N VAL A 175 -16.58 18.92 20.80
CA VAL A 175 -15.82 19.77 19.87
C VAL A 175 -14.52 20.24 20.54
N GLY A 176 -13.42 20.22 19.78
CA GLY A 176 -12.07 20.50 20.27
C GLY A 176 -11.35 19.31 20.92
N THR A 177 -12.02 18.17 21.17
CA THR A 177 -11.33 17.00 21.73
C THR A 177 -10.40 16.37 20.68
N ARG A 178 -9.18 16.02 21.12
CA ARG A 178 -8.14 15.38 20.32
C ARG A 178 -7.65 14.10 21.00
N TRP A 179 -7.36 13.07 20.21
CA TRP A 179 -6.73 11.83 20.67
C TRP A 179 -5.65 11.37 19.70
N ARG A 180 -4.68 10.62 20.21
CA ARG A 180 -3.75 9.78 19.45
C ARG A 180 -3.98 8.34 19.87
N VAL A 181 -4.26 7.45 18.93
CA VAL A 181 -4.63 6.06 19.21
C VAL A 181 -3.83 5.04 18.38
N PRO A 182 -3.39 3.92 18.98
CA PRO A 182 -2.80 2.80 18.28
C PRO A 182 -3.89 2.01 17.54
N VAL A 183 -3.83 1.95 16.22
CA VAL A 183 -4.70 1.11 15.39
C VAL A 183 -3.87 0.03 14.72
N PHE A 184 -4.26 -1.22 14.89
CA PHE A 184 -3.71 -2.34 14.11
C PHE A 184 -4.46 -2.49 12.79
N ASP A 185 -3.73 -2.56 11.69
CA ASP A 185 -4.27 -2.72 10.33
C ASP A 185 -3.91 -4.11 9.76
N PRO A 186 -4.90 -5.00 9.57
CA PRO A 186 -4.70 -6.33 8.98
C PRO A 186 -4.21 -6.37 7.54
N SER A 187 -4.32 -5.28 6.76
CA SER A 187 -3.91 -5.24 5.35
C SER A 187 -2.39 -5.10 5.19
N VAL A 188 -1.75 -4.30 6.04
CA VAL A 188 -0.28 -4.17 6.16
C VAL A 188 0.31 -5.02 7.29
N MET A 189 -0.52 -5.62 8.13
CA MET A 189 -0.14 -6.37 9.34
C MET A 189 0.73 -5.55 10.32
N ALA A 190 0.39 -4.28 10.52
CA ALA A 190 1.17 -3.34 11.33
C ALA A 190 0.31 -2.51 12.29
N GLU A 191 0.92 -2.05 13.38
CA GLU A 191 0.37 -1.07 14.32
C GLU A 191 0.77 0.36 13.89
N ARG A 192 -0.20 1.25 13.75
CA ARG A 192 0.01 2.66 13.38
C ARG A 192 -0.68 3.60 14.38
N GLN A 193 -0.07 4.75 14.65
CA GLN A 193 -0.71 5.80 15.41
C GLN A 193 -1.64 6.62 14.49
N VAL A 194 -2.83 6.94 15.00
CA VAL A 194 -3.88 7.67 14.27
C VAL A 194 -4.30 8.83 15.15
N ASP A 195 -4.25 10.05 14.60
CA ASP A 195 -4.71 11.23 15.33
C ASP A 195 -6.16 11.54 14.94
N VAL A 196 -6.98 11.89 15.92
CA VAL A 196 -8.42 12.15 15.75
C VAL A 196 -8.78 13.46 16.42
N GLU A 197 -9.50 14.33 15.71
CA GLU A 197 -9.89 15.67 16.17
C GLU A 197 -11.36 15.97 15.84
N VAL A 198 -12.14 16.39 16.83
CA VAL A 198 -13.54 16.82 16.65
C VAL A 198 -13.56 18.30 16.28
N LEU A 199 -13.84 18.62 15.02
CA LEU A 199 -13.72 19.99 14.51
C LEU A 199 -14.93 20.86 14.80
N SER A 200 -16.13 20.35 14.56
CA SER A 200 -17.35 21.14 14.52
C SER A 200 -18.59 20.28 14.78
N ARG A 201 -19.73 20.96 14.96
CA ARG A 201 -21.07 20.37 14.81
C ARG A 201 -21.73 21.01 13.60
N GLU A 202 -22.20 20.19 12.67
CA GLU A 202 -22.73 20.57 11.35
C GLU A 202 -24.07 19.85 11.13
N VAL A 203 -25.02 20.53 10.49
CA VAL A 203 -26.28 19.89 10.04
C VAL A 203 -26.14 19.51 8.58
N ILE A 204 -26.11 18.21 8.30
CA ILE A 204 -26.03 17.67 6.93
C ILE A 204 -27.39 17.10 6.48
N VAL A 205 -27.59 17.01 5.17
CA VAL A 205 -28.83 16.49 4.57
C VAL A 205 -28.51 15.21 3.80
N LEU A 206 -29.15 14.10 4.18
CA LEU A 206 -29.04 12.80 3.53
C LEU A 206 -30.44 12.22 3.35
N ASP A 207 -30.75 11.74 2.15
CA ASP A 207 -32.10 11.24 1.78
C ASP A 207 -33.23 12.24 2.14
N GLY A 208 -32.96 13.55 1.94
CA GLY A 208 -33.87 14.65 2.32
C GLY A 208 -33.98 14.91 3.83
N LYS A 209 -33.51 13.99 4.68
CA LYS A 209 -33.51 14.13 6.14
C LYS A 209 -32.32 14.97 6.61
N LYS A 210 -32.59 15.93 7.50
CA LYS A 210 -31.56 16.67 8.25
C LYS A 210 -31.00 15.81 9.39
N TRP A 211 -29.69 15.81 9.55
CA TRP A 211 -28.98 15.15 10.63
C TRP A 211 -28.02 16.13 11.31
N ASP A 212 -28.13 16.25 12.63
CA ASP A 212 -27.18 16.93 13.50
C ASP A 212 -25.95 16.04 13.71
N ALA A 213 -24.78 16.47 13.26
CA ALA A 213 -23.58 15.64 13.21
C ALA A 213 -22.34 16.36 13.75
N LEU A 214 -21.52 15.66 14.54
CA LEU A 214 -20.15 16.06 14.79
C LEU A 214 -19.30 15.75 13.56
N LYS A 215 -18.48 16.71 13.12
CA LYS A 215 -17.47 16.48 12.10
C LYS A 215 -16.15 16.14 12.77
N VAL A 216 -15.58 15.00 12.40
CA VAL A 216 -14.36 14.51 13.02
C VAL A 216 -13.32 14.22 11.96
N LYS A 217 -12.18 14.90 12.08
CA LYS A 217 -11.00 14.72 11.25
C LYS A 217 -10.19 13.56 11.82
N THR A 218 -9.94 12.55 11.00
CA THR A 218 -8.99 11.47 11.27
C THR A 218 -7.76 11.70 10.41
N MET A 219 -6.59 11.80 11.02
CA MET A 219 -5.30 11.82 10.34
C MET A 219 -4.70 10.42 10.38
N PHE A 220 -4.73 9.72 9.25
CA PHE A 220 -4.13 8.39 9.12
C PHE A 220 -2.99 8.41 8.12
N MET A 221 -1.79 8.01 8.55
CA MET A 221 -0.56 7.99 7.75
C MET A 221 -0.17 9.32 7.07
N GLY A 222 -0.80 10.45 7.44
CA GLY A 222 -0.63 11.76 6.80
C GLY A 222 -1.74 12.12 5.80
N THR A 223 -2.79 11.30 5.69
CA THR A 223 -4.00 11.59 4.91
C THR A 223 -5.14 11.99 5.84
N GLU A 224 -5.88 13.02 5.44
CA GLU A 224 -7.05 13.51 6.17
C GLU A 224 -8.29 12.75 5.69
N VAL A 225 -9.08 12.26 6.64
CA VAL A 225 -10.40 11.65 6.41
C VAL A 225 -11.40 12.37 7.30
N PHE A 226 -12.46 12.94 6.72
CA PHE A 226 -13.52 13.64 7.45
C PHE A 226 -14.72 12.73 7.60
N SER A 227 -15.07 12.35 8.83
CA SER A 227 -16.27 11.56 9.13
C SER A 227 -17.35 12.47 9.75
N TRP A 228 -18.60 12.37 9.29
CA TRP A 228 -19.76 13.01 9.91
C TRP A 228 -20.54 12.01 10.76
N ILE A 229 -20.68 12.37 12.04
CA ILE A 229 -21.00 11.49 13.16
C ILE A 229 -22.28 12.00 13.85
N GLY A 230 -23.39 11.30 13.68
CA GLY A 230 -24.69 11.71 14.23
C GLY A 230 -24.81 11.64 15.76
N PRO A 231 -26.00 11.89 16.33
CA PRO A 231 -26.21 11.99 17.78
C PRO A 231 -26.19 10.63 18.51
N ASN A 232 -26.58 9.54 17.84
CA ASN A 232 -26.38 8.16 18.30
C ASN A 232 -24.96 7.66 18.00
N GLY A 233 -24.28 8.30 17.04
CA GLY A 233 -22.82 8.28 16.76
C GLY A 233 -22.18 7.05 15.83
N GLU A 234 -23.15 7.44 14.83
CA GLU A 234 -23.71 7.02 13.49
C GLU A 234 -22.98 7.70 12.34
N ARG A 235 -22.40 6.88 11.45
CA ARG A 235 -21.65 7.38 10.32
C ARG A 235 -22.63 7.69 9.21
N LEU A 236 -22.74 8.97 8.93
CA LEU A 236 -23.66 9.56 7.98
C LEU A 236 -22.95 9.78 6.65
N GLN A 237 -21.75 10.34 6.71
CA GLN A 237 -20.87 10.57 5.57
C GLN A 237 -19.41 10.37 5.99
N GLU A 238 -18.56 9.98 5.05
CA GLU A 238 -17.10 10.03 5.21
C GLU A 238 -16.46 10.45 3.88
N GLU A 239 -15.49 11.35 3.93
CA GLU A 239 -14.76 11.89 2.77
C GLU A 239 -13.25 11.75 2.97
N SER A 240 -12.53 11.48 1.88
CA SER A 240 -11.12 11.11 1.88
C SER A 240 -10.40 11.67 0.64
N PHE A 241 -9.11 11.37 0.51
CA PHE A 241 -8.32 11.72 -0.68
C PHE A 241 -8.89 11.13 -1.98
N MET A 242 -8.57 11.77 -3.12
CA MET A 242 -8.97 11.32 -4.47
C MET A 242 -10.48 11.03 -4.61
N GLY A 243 -11.33 12.00 -4.26
CA GLY A 243 -12.78 11.92 -4.50
C GLY A 243 -13.54 10.82 -3.74
N LEU A 244 -12.86 10.03 -2.90
CA LEU A 244 -13.48 8.92 -2.18
C LEU A 244 -14.46 9.41 -1.13
N ARG A 245 -15.72 8.97 -1.26
CA ARG A 245 -16.80 9.35 -0.36
C ARG A 245 -17.68 8.14 -0.04
N LEU A 246 -17.99 7.94 1.23
CA LEU A 246 -18.97 6.95 1.69
C LEU A 246 -20.18 7.67 2.26
N VAL A 247 -21.37 7.28 1.84
CA VAL A 247 -22.64 7.93 2.23
C VAL A 247 -23.58 6.89 2.80
N ARG A 248 -24.22 7.17 3.94
CA ARG A 248 -25.27 6.32 4.52
C ARG A 248 -26.42 6.15 3.52
N ALA A 249 -26.93 4.92 3.42
CA ALA A 249 -27.99 4.55 2.49
C ALA A 249 -28.88 3.43 3.10
N SER A 250 -30.04 3.17 2.49
CA SER A 250 -30.80 1.94 2.73
C SER A 250 -30.09 0.70 2.13
N GLU A 251 -30.52 -0.51 2.47
CA GLU A 251 -30.01 -1.76 1.87
C GLU A 251 -30.24 -1.77 0.34
N GLU A 252 -31.41 -1.32 -0.11
CA GLU A 252 -31.78 -1.18 -1.53
C GLU A 252 -30.96 -0.12 -2.26
N GLN A 253 -30.83 1.08 -1.68
CA GLN A 253 -30.00 2.16 -2.22
C GLN A 253 -28.51 1.79 -2.25
N ALA A 254 -28.04 0.97 -1.31
CA ALA A 254 -26.65 0.50 -1.26
C ALA A 254 -26.37 -0.61 -2.30
N LEU A 255 -27.35 -1.47 -2.61
CA LEU A 255 -27.18 -2.56 -3.58
C LEU A 255 -27.47 -2.17 -5.03
N SER A 256 -28.31 -1.17 -5.27
CA SER A 256 -28.67 -0.66 -6.62
C SER A 256 -27.64 0.32 -7.20
N GLY A 257 -27.67 0.56 -8.51
CA GLY A 257 -26.92 1.65 -9.16
C GLY A 257 -25.40 1.61 -9.07
N ILE A 258 -24.79 0.43 -8.82
CA ILE A 258 -23.33 0.27 -8.74
C ILE A 258 -22.75 0.18 -10.15
N SER A 259 -21.78 1.04 -10.48
CA SER A 259 -21.04 0.96 -11.74
C SER A 259 -20.19 -0.31 -11.80
N PHE A 260 -20.35 -1.08 -12.88
CA PHE A 260 -19.54 -2.26 -13.18
C PHE A 260 -18.30 -1.94 -14.01
N HIS A 261 -18.22 -0.74 -14.59
CA HIS A 261 -17.10 -0.29 -15.41
C HIS A 261 -16.77 1.18 -15.12
N PRO A 262 -16.18 1.48 -13.93
CA PRO A 262 -15.86 2.85 -13.52
C PRO A 262 -15.15 3.63 -14.62
N GLU A 263 -15.46 4.92 -14.80
CA GLU A 263 -14.89 5.69 -15.90
C GLU A 263 -13.45 6.13 -15.62
N THR A 264 -13.20 6.68 -14.42
CA THR A 264 -11.90 7.22 -14.03
C THR A 264 -10.87 6.11 -13.77
N ASP A 265 -9.66 6.23 -14.35
CA ASP A 265 -8.54 5.35 -14.03
C ASP A 265 -7.67 5.96 -12.91
N LEU A 266 -7.64 5.31 -11.74
CA LEU A 266 -6.97 5.86 -10.55
C LEU A 266 -5.44 6.01 -10.72
N ALA A 267 -4.82 5.20 -11.60
CA ALA A 267 -3.39 5.31 -11.88
C ALA A 267 -3.09 6.52 -12.78
N GLU A 268 -4.00 6.88 -13.69
CA GLU A 268 -3.87 8.10 -14.49
C GLU A 268 -4.21 9.36 -13.69
N GLU A 269 -5.28 9.34 -12.89
CA GLU A 269 -5.68 10.46 -12.03
C GLU A 269 -4.59 10.83 -11.00
N ALA A 270 -4.00 9.84 -10.33
CA ALA A 270 -2.92 10.08 -9.39
C ALA A 270 -1.62 10.55 -10.05
N SER A 271 -1.39 10.21 -11.33
CA SER A 271 -0.11 10.48 -12.02
C SER A 271 0.11 11.98 -12.25
N ILE A 272 1.34 12.44 -12.06
CA ILE A 272 1.68 13.87 -12.11
C ILE A 272 2.06 14.27 -13.52
N ALA A 273 1.49 15.36 -14.06
CA ALA A 273 1.91 15.90 -15.35
C ALA A 273 3.35 16.46 -15.26
N CYS A 274 4.21 16.05 -16.19
CA CYS A 274 5.56 16.59 -16.36
C CYS A 274 5.50 17.86 -17.22
N ASN A 275 6.22 18.90 -16.82
CA ASN A 275 6.34 20.16 -17.54
C ASN A 275 7.09 20.06 -18.89
N MET A 276 7.78 18.93 -19.17
CA MET A 276 8.53 18.72 -20.40
C MET A 276 8.51 17.26 -20.88
N VAL A 277 8.96 17.04 -22.13
CA VAL A 277 9.23 15.70 -22.65
C VAL A 277 10.65 15.30 -22.28
N LEU A 278 10.82 14.39 -21.33
CA LEU A 278 12.07 13.64 -21.23
C LEU A 278 12.14 12.65 -22.42
N GLY A 279 13.29 12.61 -23.09
CA GLY A 279 13.54 11.87 -24.33
C GLY A 279 13.74 10.37 -24.10
N ASN A 280 14.87 9.81 -24.54
CA ASN A 280 15.26 8.48 -24.09
C ASN A 280 15.80 8.56 -22.66
N THR A 281 14.97 8.24 -21.67
CA THR A 281 15.33 8.33 -20.24
C THR A 281 16.57 7.48 -19.89
N SER A 282 16.78 6.37 -20.61
CA SER A 282 17.95 5.50 -20.44
C SER A 282 19.29 6.10 -20.88
N GLU A 283 19.29 7.26 -21.57
CA GLU A 283 20.50 8.03 -21.92
C GLU A 283 20.78 9.18 -20.93
N ILE A 284 19.78 9.58 -20.13
CA ILE A 284 19.88 10.66 -19.15
C ILE A 284 20.72 10.20 -17.95
N ALA A 285 21.83 10.93 -17.69
CA ALA A 285 22.73 10.68 -16.57
C ALA A 285 22.35 11.48 -15.31
N TYR A 286 21.63 12.58 -15.46
CA TYR A 286 21.29 13.49 -14.38
C TYR A 286 19.93 14.13 -14.59
N LEU A 287 19.12 14.19 -13.52
CA LEU A 287 17.82 14.85 -13.48
C LEU A 287 17.73 15.74 -12.23
N LYS A 288 17.25 16.97 -12.40
CA LYS A 288 16.97 17.92 -11.32
C LYS A 288 15.49 18.29 -11.35
N VAL A 289 14.79 18.09 -10.24
CA VAL A 289 13.37 18.42 -10.09
C VAL A 289 13.11 19.28 -8.88
N ARG A 290 12.06 20.11 -8.92
CA ARG A 290 11.41 20.65 -7.72
C ARG A 290 10.24 19.74 -7.34
N LEU A 291 10.07 19.52 -6.04
CA LEU A 291 8.94 18.80 -5.44
C LEU A 291 8.09 19.79 -4.63
N ASP A 292 6.91 20.15 -5.15
CA ASP A 292 5.96 21.01 -4.46
C ASP A 292 4.80 20.19 -3.87
N GLY A 293 4.10 20.69 -2.84
CA GLY A 293 2.87 20.08 -2.31
C GLY A 293 3.04 18.92 -1.33
N ILE A 294 4.25 18.69 -0.80
CA ILE A 294 4.55 17.63 0.18
C ILE A 294 5.20 18.19 1.45
N ASN A 295 5.00 17.51 2.59
CA ASN A 295 5.92 17.61 3.72
C ASN A 295 7.03 16.54 3.52
N PRO A 296 8.32 16.90 3.47
CA PRO A 296 9.42 15.92 3.37
C PRO A 296 9.63 15.08 4.64
N GLU A 297 9.02 15.44 5.78
CA GLU A 297 9.22 14.75 7.05
C GLU A 297 8.78 13.27 7.03
N GLY A 298 9.74 12.37 7.26
CA GLY A 298 9.55 10.92 7.26
C GLY A 298 9.55 10.27 5.86
N LEU A 299 9.80 11.05 4.81
CA LEU A 299 10.07 10.58 3.45
C LEU A 299 11.58 10.42 3.23
N ASP A 300 11.97 9.39 2.49
CA ASP A 300 13.37 9.01 2.26
C ASP A 300 13.91 9.65 0.98
N LEU A 301 13.84 10.99 0.91
CA LEU A 301 14.19 11.75 -0.31
C LEU A 301 15.71 11.83 -0.56
N ASP A 302 16.51 11.97 0.50
CA ASP A 302 17.97 12.09 0.38
C ASP A 302 18.68 10.72 0.36
N GLY A 303 19.90 10.68 -0.17
CA GLY A 303 20.81 9.54 -0.07
C GLY A 303 20.84 8.59 -1.28
N GLY A 304 21.89 7.78 -1.31
CA GLY A 304 22.20 6.87 -2.41
C GLY A 304 22.61 7.64 -3.65
N ARG A 305 21.69 7.77 -4.61
CA ARG A 305 21.87 8.51 -5.86
C ARG A 305 21.13 9.84 -5.92
N GLN A 306 20.35 10.14 -4.88
CA GLN A 306 19.57 11.37 -4.76
C GLN A 306 20.22 12.30 -3.74
N HIS A 307 20.14 13.60 -3.98
CA HIS A 307 20.41 14.63 -2.99
C HIS A 307 19.22 15.59 -2.89
N PHE A 308 18.66 15.75 -1.69
CA PHE A 308 17.50 16.62 -1.44
C PHE A 308 17.89 17.85 -0.64
N LYS A 309 17.56 19.04 -1.16
CA LYS A 309 17.78 20.32 -0.49
C LYS A 309 16.78 21.36 -0.98
N ASP A 310 16.20 22.14 -0.06
CA ASP A 310 15.34 23.30 -0.35
C ASP A 310 14.21 23.02 -1.37
N PHE A 311 13.50 21.88 -1.19
CA PHE A 311 12.47 21.33 -2.09
C PHE A 311 12.94 20.99 -3.52
N VAL A 312 14.25 21.01 -3.77
CA VAL A 312 14.89 20.56 -5.00
C VAL A 312 15.56 19.20 -4.75
N LEU A 313 15.42 18.31 -5.73
CA LEU A 313 16.01 16.97 -5.71
C LEU A 313 16.90 16.80 -6.94
N GLU A 314 18.16 16.47 -6.71
CA GLU A 314 19.13 16.12 -7.75
C GLU A 314 19.37 14.61 -7.77
N ILE A 315 19.27 13.99 -8.93
CA ILE A 315 19.39 12.54 -9.12
C ILE A 315 20.47 12.28 -10.16
N THR A 316 21.53 11.58 -9.77
CA THR A 316 22.66 11.24 -10.65
C THR A 316 22.77 9.73 -10.82
N ARG A 317 22.78 9.24 -12.06
CA ARG A 317 22.79 7.80 -12.34
C ARG A 317 24.05 7.13 -11.79
N GLU A 318 23.88 5.95 -11.21
CA GLU A 318 24.97 5.20 -10.61
C GLU A 318 25.95 4.73 -11.69
N THR A 319 27.23 5.04 -11.52
CA THR A 319 28.26 4.67 -12.50
C THR A 319 28.58 3.17 -12.47
N THR A 320 28.90 2.61 -13.64
CA THR A 320 29.36 1.22 -13.81
C THR A 320 30.65 1.19 -14.65
N PRO A 321 31.63 0.32 -14.35
CA PRO A 321 31.65 -0.68 -13.28
C PRO A 321 31.78 -0.08 -11.88
N LEU A 322 31.40 -0.85 -10.86
CA LEU A 322 31.47 -0.43 -9.46
C LEU A 322 32.92 -0.52 -8.95
N ASN A 323 33.57 0.63 -8.75
CA ASN A 323 34.93 0.69 -8.20
C ASN A 323 34.91 0.57 -6.66
N ILE A 324 34.81 -0.65 -6.15
CA ILE A 324 34.63 -0.95 -4.72
C ILE A 324 35.97 -0.83 -3.96
N LYS A 325 36.40 0.40 -3.68
CA LYS A 325 37.32 0.68 -2.54
C LYS A 325 36.45 0.94 -1.31
N ALA A 326 36.67 0.15 -0.24
CA ALA A 326 35.56 -0.25 0.63
C ALA A 326 35.52 0.41 2.02
N SER A 327 34.32 0.83 2.43
CA SER A 327 33.93 1.25 3.80
C SER A 327 33.36 0.04 4.59
N ARG A 328 34.14 -1.06 4.59
CA ARG A 328 33.58 -2.43 4.65
C ARG A 328 32.93 -2.84 5.97
N ALA A 329 33.37 -2.30 7.11
CA ALA A 329 32.98 -2.82 8.43
C ALA A 329 31.72 -2.17 9.04
N TYR A 330 31.61 -0.83 8.97
CA TYR A 330 30.50 -0.09 9.55
C TYR A 330 29.18 -0.35 8.80
N GLU A 331 29.25 -0.26 7.46
CA GLU A 331 28.14 -0.53 6.56
C GLU A 331 27.60 -1.96 6.72
N MET A 332 28.46 -2.97 6.79
CA MET A 332 28.03 -4.37 6.95
C MET A 332 27.15 -4.62 8.18
N LYS A 333 27.28 -3.83 9.26
CA LYS A 333 26.42 -3.95 10.45
C LYS A 333 25.02 -3.41 10.20
N GLN A 334 24.89 -2.29 9.48
CA GLN A 334 23.60 -1.71 9.10
C GLN A 334 22.90 -2.57 8.02
N ILE A 335 23.68 -3.03 7.03
CA ILE A 335 23.17 -3.74 5.86
C ILE A 335 22.63 -5.14 6.20
N LYS A 336 23.04 -5.75 7.31
CA LYS A 336 22.60 -7.09 7.74
C LYS A 336 21.07 -7.22 7.85
N HIS A 337 20.34 -6.14 8.15
CA HIS A 337 18.88 -6.17 8.18
C HIS A 337 18.27 -6.44 6.79
N TYR A 338 18.80 -5.82 5.73
CA TYR A 338 18.36 -6.01 4.35
C TYR A 338 18.77 -7.36 3.72
N LEU A 339 19.22 -8.33 4.53
CA LEU A 339 19.35 -9.75 4.19
C LEU A 339 18.28 -10.63 4.86
N ALA A 340 17.57 -10.10 5.86
CA ALA A 340 16.57 -10.82 6.62
C ALA A 340 15.29 -11.08 5.79
N PRO A 341 14.50 -12.12 6.13
CA PRO A 341 13.10 -12.16 5.75
C PRO A 341 12.32 -11.10 6.54
N GLU A 342 11.29 -10.54 5.90
CA GLU A 342 10.25 -9.72 6.55
C GLU A 342 8.89 -10.14 5.95
N PRO A 343 7.74 -9.69 6.47
CA PRO A 343 6.44 -10.00 5.89
C PRO A 343 6.44 -9.68 4.39
N MET A 344 5.91 -10.60 3.57
CA MET A 344 5.85 -10.53 2.11
C MET A 344 7.20 -10.72 1.36
N VAL A 345 8.33 -10.82 2.06
CA VAL A 345 9.66 -10.99 1.47
C VAL A 345 10.34 -12.22 2.09
N GLU A 346 9.80 -13.41 1.81
CA GLU A 346 10.16 -14.69 2.43
C GLU A 346 11.49 -15.28 1.89
N SER A 347 12.57 -14.50 1.96
CA SER A 347 13.94 -14.87 1.59
C SER A 347 14.48 -16.10 2.34
N ASN A 348 13.88 -16.44 3.48
CA ASN A 348 14.20 -17.63 4.26
C ASN A 348 13.56 -18.93 3.73
N HIS A 349 12.57 -18.86 2.85
CA HIS A 349 11.75 -20.02 2.45
C HIS A 349 12.53 -21.03 1.57
N PRO A 350 12.30 -22.36 1.70
CA PRO A 350 13.04 -23.37 0.93
C PRO A 350 12.92 -23.21 -0.59
N SER A 351 11.74 -22.88 -1.12
CA SER A 351 11.53 -22.69 -2.58
C SER A 351 12.31 -21.48 -3.10
N ILE A 352 12.22 -20.33 -2.42
CA ILE A 352 12.95 -19.10 -2.76
C ILE A 352 14.47 -19.35 -2.70
N LYS A 353 14.98 -20.00 -1.65
CA LYS A 353 16.41 -20.37 -1.53
C LYS A 353 16.89 -21.31 -2.62
N THR A 354 16.09 -22.32 -2.99
CA THR A 354 16.46 -23.30 -4.02
C THR A 354 16.42 -22.69 -5.41
N LEU A 355 15.42 -21.87 -5.69
CA LEU A 355 15.34 -21.11 -6.94
C LEU A 355 16.46 -20.07 -7.07
N ALA A 356 16.73 -19.29 -6.02
CA ALA A 356 17.83 -18.32 -6.01
C ALA A 356 19.16 -19.02 -6.34
N ARG A 357 19.41 -20.21 -5.77
CA ARG A 357 20.55 -21.07 -6.13
C ARG A 357 20.55 -21.51 -7.60
N LYS A 358 19.42 -21.95 -8.20
CA LYS A 358 19.34 -22.26 -9.66
C LYS A 358 19.64 -21.02 -10.51
N ILE A 359 19.13 -19.84 -10.15
CA ILE A 359 19.29 -18.61 -10.95
C ILE A 359 20.73 -18.07 -10.91
N VAL A 360 21.37 -18.01 -9.74
CA VAL A 360 22.73 -17.47 -9.65
C VAL A 360 23.78 -18.45 -10.18
N GLY A 361 23.60 -19.76 -9.95
CA GLY A 361 24.58 -20.79 -10.32
C GLY A 361 25.96 -20.47 -9.74
N GLY A 362 27.01 -20.56 -10.57
CA GLY A 362 28.39 -20.25 -10.17
C GLY A 362 28.74 -18.76 -9.95
N ALA A 363 27.78 -17.84 -9.94
CA ALA A 363 28.07 -16.41 -9.73
C ALA A 363 28.53 -16.12 -8.29
N LYS A 364 29.78 -15.66 -8.14
CA LYS A 364 30.39 -15.35 -6.84
C LYS A 364 30.10 -13.92 -6.39
N ASP A 365 30.22 -12.97 -7.31
CA ASP A 365 30.09 -11.53 -7.04
C ASP A 365 28.61 -11.08 -6.90
N PRO A 366 28.32 -10.07 -6.06
CA PRO A 366 26.95 -9.59 -5.86
C PRO A 366 26.27 -9.01 -7.12
N GLU A 367 27.02 -8.38 -8.03
CA GLU A 367 26.44 -7.71 -9.20
C GLU A 367 25.93 -8.74 -10.23
N SER A 368 26.73 -9.76 -10.56
CA SER A 368 26.34 -10.88 -11.42
C SER A 368 25.15 -11.65 -10.83
N LYS A 369 25.11 -11.86 -9.51
CA LYS A 369 23.94 -12.43 -8.82
C LYS A 369 22.69 -11.58 -9.04
N ALA A 370 22.74 -10.29 -8.72
CA ALA A 370 21.62 -9.35 -8.88
C ALA A 370 21.14 -9.28 -10.34
N ARG A 371 22.06 -9.14 -11.30
CA ARG A 371 21.75 -9.09 -12.75
C ARG A 371 21.13 -10.39 -13.28
N ARG A 372 21.51 -11.56 -12.75
CA ARG A 372 20.88 -12.86 -13.08
C ARG A 372 19.45 -12.93 -12.54
N ILE A 373 19.25 -12.53 -11.28
CA ILE A 373 17.94 -12.53 -10.61
C ILE A 373 16.98 -11.55 -11.29
N LEU A 374 17.42 -10.31 -11.54
CA LEU A 374 16.65 -9.28 -12.24
C LEU A 374 16.19 -9.76 -13.62
N ARG A 375 17.12 -10.30 -14.42
CA ARG A 375 16.83 -10.86 -15.75
C ARG A 375 15.85 -12.03 -15.70
N TRP A 376 15.91 -12.85 -14.65
CA TRP A 376 14.99 -13.96 -14.47
C TRP A 376 13.58 -13.47 -14.09
N VAL A 377 13.45 -12.60 -13.07
CA VAL A 377 12.15 -12.05 -12.65
C VAL A 377 11.50 -11.30 -13.83
N TYR A 378 12.24 -10.44 -14.52
CA TYR A 378 11.77 -9.72 -15.70
C TYR A 378 11.21 -10.63 -16.80
N LYS A 379 11.83 -11.80 -17.04
CA LYS A 379 11.43 -12.76 -18.09
C LYS A 379 10.42 -13.81 -17.65
N SER A 380 10.30 -14.11 -16.37
CA SER A 380 9.52 -15.24 -15.84
C SER A 380 8.22 -14.86 -15.14
N LEU A 381 7.86 -13.56 -15.17
CA LEU A 381 6.59 -13.01 -14.71
C LEU A 381 5.86 -12.30 -15.86
N ASP A 382 4.58 -12.59 -16.03
CA ASP A 382 3.63 -11.75 -16.77
C ASP A 382 3.49 -10.40 -16.06
N LYS A 383 3.56 -9.32 -16.84
CA LYS A 383 3.26 -7.96 -16.37
C LYS A 383 1.74 -7.76 -16.45
N ARG A 384 1.06 -7.74 -15.30
CA ARG A 384 -0.40 -7.79 -15.21
C ARG A 384 -0.87 -6.98 -13.99
N VAL A 385 -1.94 -6.20 -14.13
CA VAL A 385 -2.52 -5.46 -13.00
C VAL A 385 -3.07 -6.45 -11.97
N THR A 386 -2.56 -6.39 -10.74
CA THR A 386 -2.94 -7.30 -9.65
C THR A 386 -3.24 -6.49 -8.40
N VAL A 387 -4.54 -6.34 -8.09
CA VAL A 387 -4.98 -5.61 -6.89
C VAL A 387 -4.90 -6.56 -5.70
N SER A 388 -3.68 -6.81 -5.24
CA SER A 388 -3.33 -7.79 -4.21
C SER A 388 -2.46 -7.17 -3.11
N ILE A 389 -2.31 -7.91 -2.02
CA ILE A 389 -1.17 -7.72 -1.12
C ILE A 389 0.02 -8.43 -1.79
N PRO A 390 1.12 -7.73 -2.10
CA PRO A 390 2.20 -8.30 -2.90
C PRO A 390 3.02 -9.28 -2.06
N ASP A 391 3.01 -10.58 -2.39
CA ASP A 391 3.69 -11.65 -1.63
C ASP A 391 4.72 -12.37 -2.53
N ALA A 392 5.96 -12.50 -2.09
CA ALA A 392 7.02 -13.07 -2.92
C ALA A 392 6.78 -14.54 -3.29
N LEU A 393 6.21 -15.34 -2.39
CA LEU A 393 5.93 -16.76 -2.63
C LEU A 393 4.70 -16.98 -3.53
N VAL A 394 3.68 -16.12 -3.44
CA VAL A 394 2.53 -16.14 -4.36
C VAL A 394 2.94 -15.64 -5.73
N THR A 395 3.73 -14.57 -5.82
CA THR A 395 4.29 -14.11 -7.11
C THR A 395 5.09 -15.24 -7.79
N LEU A 396 5.88 -15.99 -7.02
CA LEU A 396 6.62 -17.17 -7.49
C LEU A 396 5.70 -18.31 -7.98
N LYS A 397 4.48 -18.43 -7.44
CA LYS A 397 3.48 -19.44 -7.83
C LYS A 397 2.66 -19.00 -9.05
N GLU A 398 2.04 -17.82 -8.99
CA GLU A 398 1.08 -17.33 -9.99
C GLU A 398 1.75 -16.81 -11.28
N ARG A 399 3.04 -16.46 -11.22
CA ARG A 399 3.84 -15.98 -12.38
C ARG A 399 3.27 -14.76 -13.08
N ALA A 400 2.47 -13.97 -12.39
CA ALA A 400 1.94 -12.70 -12.86
C ALA A 400 1.93 -11.71 -11.70
N GLY A 401 2.05 -10.43 -12.04
CA GLY A 401 1.84 -9.33 -11.10
C GLY A 401 2.36 -8.00 -11.64
N ASP A 402 2.32 -6.99 -10.78
CA ASP A 402 2.70 -5.62 -11.14
C ASP A 402 4.06 -5.21 -10.55
N CYS A 403 4.35 -3.90 -10.46
CA CYS A 403 5.61 -3.42 -9.89
C CYS A 403 5.83 -3.93 -8.46
N ASN A 404 4.76 -4.07 -7.68
CA ASN A 404 4.80 -4.50 -6.29
C ASN A 404 5.22 -5.98 -6.19
N GLU A 405 4.54 -6.88 -6.90
CA GLU A 405 4.90 -8.31 -7.00
C GLU A 405 6.33 -8.53 -7.55
N HIS A 406 6.72 -7.80 -8.59
CA HIS A 406 8.09 -7.87 -9.13
C HIS A 406 9.13 -7.45 -8.10
N ALA A 407 8.85 -6.39 -7.30
CA ALA A 407 9.77 -5.88 -6.29
C ALA A 407 9.92 -6.78 -5.06
N VAL A 408 8.83 -7.39 -4.55
CA VAL A 408 8.92 -8.33 -3.41
C VAL A 408 9.65 -9.63 -3.80
N LEU A 409 9.39 -10.18 -4.99
CA LEU A 409 10.04 -11.40 -5.43
C LEU A 409 11.52 -11.17 -5.77
N PHE A 410 11.87 -10.05 -6.41
CA PHE A 410 13.27 -9.70 -6.64
C PHE A 410 14.03 -9.49 -5.33
N ALA A 411 13.43 -8.82 -4.34
CA ALA A 411 14.02 -8.68 -3.00
C ALA A 411 14.23 -10.05 -2.35
N ALA A 412 13.21 -10.91 -2.31
CA ALA A 412 13.28 -12.21 -1.66
C ALA A 412 14.37 -13.13 -2.28
N LEU A 413 14.45 -13.19 -3.60
CA LEU A 413 15.49 -13.94 -4.32
C LEU A 413 16.89 -13.34 -4.12
N SER A 414 17.03 -12.02 -4.14
CA SER A 414 18.32 -11.33 -3.92
C SER A 414 18.86 -11.60 -2.53
N ARG A 415 18.02 -11.41 -1.50
CA ARG A 415 18.38 -11.71 -0.10
C ARG A 415 18.76 -13.17 0.09
N ALA A 416 18.00 -14.09 -0.51
CA ALA A 416 18.29 -15.52 -0.47
C ALA A 416 19.60 -15.93 -1.19
N ALA A 417 20.08 -15.12 -2.14
CA ALA A 417 21.38 -15.27 -2.80
C ALA A 417 22.55 -14.60 -2.04
N GLY A 418 22.27 -13.94 -0.91
CA GLY A 418 23.24 -13.17 -0.15
C GLY A 418 23.53 -11.77 -0.72
N VAL A 419 22.63 -11.23 -1.55
CA VAL A 419 22.66 -9.83 -2.02
C VAL A 419 21.69 -9.02 -1.16
N PRO A 420 22.15 -8.05 -0.37
CA PRO A 420 21.26 -7.21 0.43
C PRO A 420 20.38 -6.35 -0.48
N ALA A 421 19.07 -6.32 -0.21
CA ALA A 421 18.09 -5.66 -1.06
C ALA A 421 17.00 -4.98 -0.22
N ARG A 422 16.67 -3.73 -0.57
CA ARG A 422 15.53 -2.98 -0.02
C ARG A 422 14.48 -2.73 -1.10
N LEU A 423 13.21 -2.60 -0.71
CA LEU A 423 12.19 -2.09 -1.61
C LEU A 423 12.22 -0.57 -1.56
N CYS A 424 11.88 0.03 -2.69
CA CYS A 424 11.74 1.48 -2.86
C CYS A 424 10.39 1.75 -3.51
N ALA A 425 9.76 2.87 -3.13
CA ALA A 425 8.55 3.37 -3.75
C ALA A 425 8.69 4.86 -4.04
N GLY A 426 7.97 5.32 -5.06
CA GLY A 426 8.11 6.67 -5.57
C GLY A 426 7.49 6.84 -6.95
N LEU A 427 8.17 7.56 -7.84
CA LEU A 427 7.68 7.91 -9.18
C LEU A 427 8.62 7.44 -10.29
N VAL A 428 8.09 7.15 -11.48
CA VAL A 428 8.85 6.95 -12.73
C VAL A 428 8.22 7.76 -13.87
N TYR A 429 9.02 8.35 -14.75
CA TYR A 429 8.51 9.06 -15.93
C TYR A 429 8.06 8.10 -17.04
N ASN A 430 6.91 8.39 -17.62
CA ASN A 430 6.39 7.77 -18.83
C ASN A 430 5.55 8.80 -19.60
N ARG A 431 5.91 9.11 -20.85
CA ARG A 431 5.11 9.93 -21.80
C ARG A 431 4.50 11.21 -21.20
N LYS A 432 5.33 12.20 -20.86
CA LYS A 432 4.92 13.48 -20.23
C LYS A 432 4.23 13.34 -18.84
N ARG A 433 4.24 12.18 -18.18
CA ARG A 433 3.70 12.04 -16.81
C ARG A 433 4.65 11.25 -15.91
N PHE A 434 4.56 11.45 -14.61
CA PHE A 434 5.21 10.64 -13.58
C PHE A 434 4.16 9.75 -12.90
N TYR A 435 4.39 8.45 -12.93
CA TYR A 435 3.49 7.43 -12.39
C TYR A 435 4.08 6.80 -11.13
N TYR A 436 3.23 6.45 -10.17
CA TYR A 436 3.67 5.77 -8.95
C TYR A 436 4.16 4.36 -9.24
N HIS A 437 5.29 4.00 -8.63
CA HIS A 437 6.02 2.77 -8.95
C HIS A 437 6.70 2.18 -7.71
N ALA A 438 6.98 0.88 -7.78
CA ALA A 438 7.74 0.13 -6.80
C ALA A 438 8.90 -0.61 -7.48
N TRP A 439 10.09 -0.54 -6.89
CA TRP A 439 11.31 -1.16 -7.40
C TRP A 439 12.23 -1.52 -6.23
N ASN A 440 13.50 -1.83 -6.51
CA ASN A 440 14.48 -2.19 -5.48
C ASN A 440 15.78 -1.39 -5.58
N GLU A 441 16.49 -1.32 -4.46
CA GLU A 441 17.91 -1.01 -4.44
C GLU A 441 18.67 -2.21 -3.86
N VAL A 442 19.78 -2.57 -4.49
CA VAL A 442 20.68 -3.65 -4.05
C VAL A 442 22.01 -3.08 -3.58
N PHE A 443 22.56 -3.64 -2.50
CA PHE A 443 23.86 -3.19 -2.00
C PHE A 443 25.02 -3.96 -2.64
N LEU A 444 25.86 -3.23 -3.37
CA LEU A 444 26.97 -3.74 -4.18
C LEU A 444 28.28 -3.01 -3.86
N GLY A 445 28.49 -2.61 -2.60
CA GLY A 445 29.51 -1.64 -2.18
C GLY A 445 29.01 -0.18 -2.18
N ARG A 446 27.83 0.03 -2.78
CA ARG A 446 26.89 1.14 -2.57
C ARG A 446 25.49 0.64 -2.92
N TRP A 447 24.44 1.39 -2.59
CA TRP A 447 23.11 1.12 -3.14
C TRP A 447 23.09 1.40 -4.64
N VAL A 448 22.47 0.49 -5.40
CA VAL A 448 22.26 0.58 -6.86
C VAL A 448 20.83 0.17 -7.17
N THR A 449 20.12 1.00 -7.91
CA THR A 449 18.73 0.83 -8.31
C THR A 449 18.58 -0.32 -9.32
N ALA A 450 17.61 -1.18 -9.05
CA ALA A 450 17.27 -2.35 -9.86
C ALA A 450 15.75 -2.44 -10.01
N ASP A 451 15.27 -2.34 -11.25
CA ASP A 451 13.86 -2.53 -11.59
C ASP A 451 13.68 -3.88 -12.30
N ALA A 452 13.00 -4.83 -11.63
CA ALA A 452 12.69 -6.14 -12.18
C ALA A 452 11.43 -6.18 -13.09
N LEU A 453 10.56 -5.17 -13.05
CA LEU A 453 9.44 -4.99 -13.97
C LEU A 453 9.90 -4.47 -15.34
N MET A 454 10.77 -3.46 -15.36
CA MET A 454 11.36 -2.91 -16.59
C MET A 454 12.60 -3.67 -17.07
N GLY A 455 13.31 -4.34 -16.16
CA GLY A 455 14.55 -5.07 -16.46
C GLY A 455 15.80 -4.17 -16.49
N GLU A 456 15.80 -3.06 -15.74
CA GLU A 456 16.88 -2.07 -15.73
C GLU A 456 17.77 -2.14 -14.48
N MET A 457 19.09 -1.96 -14.65
CA MET A 457 20.07 -1.90 -13.56
C MET A 457 21.41 -1.32 -14.05
N PRO A 458 21.82 -0.11 -13.63
CA PRO A 458 21.04 0.87 -12.88
C PRO A 458 19.81 1.32 -13.67
N ALA A 459 18.66 1.41 -13.00
CA ALA A 459 17.45 2.02 -13.58
C ALA A 459 17.68 3.50 -13.90
N ASP A 460 16.88 4.07 -14.80
CA ASP A 460 17.01 5.48 -15.17
C ASP A 460 16.86 6.46 -13.99
N VAL A 461 17.25 7.73 -14.21
CA VAL A 461 17.18 8.80 -13.20
C VAL A 461 15.77 9.35 -12.97
N THR A 462 14.76 8.88 -13.70
CA THR A 462 13.37 9.30 -13.52
C THR A 462 12.63 8.51 -12.45
N HIS A 463 13.23 7.41 -11.99
CA HIS A 463 12.87 6.66 -10.79
C HIS A 463 13.21 7.46 -9.52
N ILE A 464 12.32 8.39 -9.15
CA ILE A 464 12.41 9.29 -8.00
C ILE A 464 11.92 8.56 -6.75
N ARG A 465 12.83 8.16 -5.85
CA ARG A 465 12.53 7.50 -4.55
C ARG A 465 11.92 8.51 -3.57
N PHE A 466 10.80 8.11 -2.95
CA PHE A 466 10.13 8.85 -1.87
C PHE A 466 10.13 8.07 -0.56
N VAL A 467 10.11 6.73 -0.61
CA VAL A 467 10.14 5.86 0.57
C VAL A 467 10.98 4.60 0.30
N GLU A 468 11.68 4.10 1.32
CA GLU A 468 12.30 2.77 1.35
C GLU A 468 11.89 1.94 2.58
N GLY A 469 12.01 0.62 2.47
CA GLY A 469 11.79 -0.32 3.58
C GLY A 469 10.99 -1.55 3.15
N GLY A 470 10.19 -2.07 4.08
CA GLY A 470 9.22 -3.14 3.81
C GLY A 470 7.89 -2.62 3.23
N THR A 471 6.90 -3.49 3.12
CA THR A 471 5.55 -3.15 2.63
C THR A 471 4.80 -2.20 3.58
N ASP A 472 5.15 -2.18 4.87
CA ASP A 472 4.68 -1.20 5.84
C ASP A 472 5.15 0.22 5.46
N ARG A 473 6.43 0.39 5.13
CA ARG A 473 6.97 1.67 4.66
C ARG A 473 6.40 2.06 3.30
N GLN A 474 6.28 1.13 2.35
CA GLN A 474 5.70 1.43 1.03
C GLN A 474 4.30 2.08 1.11
N ALA A 475 3.49 1.73 2.12
CA ALA A 475 2.18 2.34 2.30
C ALA A 475 2.25 3.85 2.64
N ASP A 476 3.34 4.34 3.25
CA ASP A 476 3.52 5.76 3.61
C ASP A 476 3.54 6.70 2.36
N MET A 477 3.64 6.14 1.15
CA MET A 477 3.41 6.84 -0.12
C MET A 477 2.06 7.56 -0.22
N VAL A 478 1.07 7.21 0.61
CA VAL A 478 -0.20 7.97 0.70
C VAL A 478 0.00 9.46 0.99
N ARG A 479 1.10 9.84 1.65
CA ARG A 479 1.46 11.24 1.92
C ARG A 479 1.66 12.05 0.64
N VAL A 480 2.09 11.38 -0.43
CA VAL A 480 2.57 11.93 -1.71
C VAL A 480 1.47 11.90 -2.77
N ILE A 481 0.68 10.82 -2.79
CA ILE A 481 -0.36 10.54 -3.79
C ILE A 481 -1.43 11.65 -3.82
N GLY A 482 -1.75 12.11 -5.03
CA GLY A 482 -2.70 13.20 -5.28
C GLY A 482 -2.26 14.60 -4.83
N ARG A 483 -1.03 14.77 -4.31
CA ARG A 483 -0.57 16.02 -3.69
C ARG A 483 0.72 16.58 -4.29
N VAL A 484 1.71 15.72 -4.53
CA VAL A 484 3.01 16.16 -5.05
C VAL A 484 2.88 16.74 -6.45
N LYS A 485 3.67 17.76 -6.75
CA LYS A 485 3.92 18.26 -8.10
C LYS A 485 5.41 18.13 -8.38
N VAL A 486 5.75 17.72 -9.60
CA VAL A 486 7.13 17.49 -10.04
C VAL A 486 7.43 18.42 -11.20
N THR A 487 8.27 19.42 -10.97
CA THR A 487 8.73 20.34 -12.01
C THR A 487 10.18 20.01 -12.36
N VAL A 488 10.43 19.49 -13.56
CA VAL A 488 11.80 19.28 -14.05
C VAL A 488 12.44 20.64 -14.30
N LEU A 489 13.60 20.85 -13.67
CA LEU A 489 14.42 22.05 -13.79
C LEU A 489 15.58 21.83 -14.77
N GLU A 490 16.16 20.62 -14.77
CA GLU A 490 17.28 20.25 -15.64
C GLU A 490 17.26 18.74 -15.92
N ALA A 491 17.65 18.34 -17.14
CA ALA A 491 17.94 16.95 -17.49
C ALA A 491 19.17 16.93 -18.41
N ARG A 492 20.18 16.10 -18.09
CA ARG A 492 21.43 16.00 -18.86
C ARG A 492 21.68 14.55 -19.31
N GLU A 493 21.99 14.38 -20.60
CA GLU A 493 22.49 13.12 -21.16
C GLU A 493 23.84 12.74 -20.56
N SER A 494 24.18 11.45 -20.64
CA SER A 494 25.54 10.97 -20.42
C SER A 494 26.48 11.59 -21.48
N PRO A 495 27.70 12.05 -21.12
CA PRO A 495 28.71 12.38 -22.12
C PRO A 495 28.93 11.17 -23.04
N LYS A 496 28.80 11.37 -24.37
CA LYS A 496 28.92 10.29 -25.35
C LYS A 496 30.37 9.82 -25.42
N SER A 497 30.68 8.74 -24.69
CA SER A 497 31.97 8.07 -24.77
C SER A 497 32.15 7.45 -26.16
N GLU A 498 33.06 8.01 -26.95
CA GLU A 498 33.46 7.44 -28.23
C GLU A 498 33.94 5.99 -28.04
N GLY A 499 33.41 5.06 -28.83
CA GLY A 499 33.82 3.64 -28.87
C GLY A 499 33.02 2.65 -28.00
N ALA A 500 32.25 3.07 -27.00
CA ALA A 500 31.59 2.13 -26.07
C ALA A 500 30.17 1.69 -26.52
N SER A 501 30.06 0.77 -27.48
CA SER A 501 28.76 0.26 -27.95
C SER A 501 28.02 -0.61 -26.91
N GLN A 502 27.09 -0.02 -26.15
CA GLN A 502 26.14 -0.77 -25.34
C GLN A 502 25.09 -1.45 -26.24
N GLN A 503 25.39 -2.65 -26.75
CA GLN A 503 24.38 -3.43 -27.47
C GLN A 503 23.24 -3.85 -26.54
N PRO A 504 21.97 -3.54 -26.85
CA PRO A 504 20.85 -4.16 -26.15
C PRO A 504 20.87 -5.67 -26.39
N PHE A 505 20.58 -6.47 -25.36
CA PHE A 505 20.70 -7.93 -25.41
C PHE A 505 19.93 -8.54 -26.59
N ARG A 506 20.67 -8.98 -27.61
CA ARG A 506 20.13 -9.86 -28.65
C ARG A 506 19.58 -11.14 -28.00
N PRO A 507 18.40 -11.63 -28.40
CA PRO A 507 17.98 -12.97 -28.02
C PRO A 507 18.92 -13.99 -28.68
N LEU A 508 19.49 -14.88 -27.87
CA LEU A 508 19.99 -16.16 -28.38
C LEU A 508 18.81 -16.98 -28.90
N SER A 509 19.09 -17.93 -29.81
CA SER A 509 18.08 -18.80 -30.43
C SER A 509 17.27 -19.59 -29.39
N ARG A 510 16.04 -19.95 -29.77
CA ARG A 510 15.19 -20.84 -28.98
C ARG A 510 15.69 -22.29 -29.10
N ASP A 511 16.66 -22.65 -28.29
CA ASP A 511 16.98 -24.04 -28.02
C ASP A 511 17.15 -24.29 -26.52
N HIS A 512 16.68 -25.47 -26.09
CA HIS A 512 16.75 -26.04 -24.73
C HIS A 512 15.91 -25.32 -23.65
N GLN A 513 14.70 -25.85 -23.42
CA GLN A 513 13.84 -25.56 -22.27
C GLN A 513 14.17 -26.50 -21.09
N ILE A 514 14.70 -26.00 -19.95
CA ILE A 514 14.70 -26.69 -18.61
C ILE A 514 14.67 -25.72 -17.41
#